data_AF-A0A0C4WM35-F1
#
_entry.id   AF-A0A0C4WM35-F1
#
_cell.length_a   1.000
_cell.length_b   1.000
_cell.length_c   1.000
_cell.angle_alpha   90.00
_cell.angle_beta   90.00
_cell.angle_gamma   90.00
#
_symmetry.space_group_name_H-M   'P 1'
#
loop_
_entity.id
_entity.type
_entity.pdbx_description
1 polymer ?
#
loop_
_entity_poly.entity_id
_entity_poly.type
_entity_poly.pdbx_seq_one_letter_code
_entity_poly.pdbx_strand_id
1 'polypeptide(L)'
;MRELFLAGDWQVAELPGYGAQRRANPFETFAAIPAQARYRFMLDNAEYFVRTFIRGPVCRGQIATDVIRDHFWTLFQTPEQDRYLTDAQYRSEVTPLLALPGQLDDIAGLWSLWGTYMERLKRYESLRRQAYAERPAEWADLWSGNDNALLTVFRQHDSAAVRKGLVGAVPQTLWWLDFPLFERTYYQLVVNFDVFGNLSHQLQTRLYFDLIRNGAEQNFLRLLPAGTRQAILDGWYENSGQLKLWLAYTEIDGQTPSALGLPQHEPIRSFAAHLLERHAAINARPDPLNRCRSAHCHRPGVARELQYAEQTLSRLAGQRAASLPVVLELPEASLLRIEYGEGRREIYSLLRNRAHSNVAFIFGEQLRYQPALDALTLYPGVLSSYPNFLFNVRAEEVPAFVAALEQARAGAGLAAVVERWGIRRSHPEFWRYFNDLSAWLRETEPLEAGVLDMNRYQNL
;
A
#
# COMPACT_ATOMS: atom_id res chain seq x y z
N MET A 1 7.53 21.18 13.05
CA MET A 1 8.96 21.53 12.87
C MET A 1 9.52 22.28 14.08
N ARG A 2 9.06 23.51 14.40
CA ARG A 2 9.54 24.25 15.57
C ARG A 2 9.37 23.48 16.88
N GLU A 3 8.17 22.96 17.13
CA GLU A 3 7.86 22.16 18.31
C GLU A 3 8.69 20.87 18.38
N LEU A 4 8.76 20.11 17.28
CA LEU A 4 9.46 18.82 17.26
C LEU A 4 10.99 18.92 17.32
N PHE A 5 11.58 19.91 16.65
CA PHE A 5 13.04 19.96 16.43
C PHE A 5 13.74 21.16 17.05
N LEU A 6 13.05 22.25 17.37
CA LEU A 6 13.68 23.49 17.85
C LEU A 6 13.32 23.87 19.30
N ALA A 7 12.32 23.21 19.90
CA ALA A 7 11.85 23.54 21.25
C ALA A 7 12.51 22.72 22.37
N GLY A 8 13.26 21.66 22.03
CA GLY A 8 13.91 20.78 23.01
C GLY A 8 15.42 21.03 23.15
N ASP A 9 15.99 20.55 24.25
CA ASP A 9 17.40 20.78 24.64
C ASP A 9 18.39 19.75 24.05
N TRP A 10 18.12 19.22 22.85
CA TRP A 10 19.05 18.29 22.19
C TRP A 10 20.15 19.06 21.45
N GLN A 11 21.37 18.53 21.48
CA GLN A 11 22.53 19.14 20.86
C GLN A 11 23.26 18.15 19.95
N VAL A 12 23.85 18.67 18.87
CA VAL A 12 24.72 17.90 17.99
C VAL A 12 26.16 18.20 18.38
N ALA A 13 26.78 17.27 19.12
CA ALA A 13 28.18 17.41 19.53
C ALA A 13 29.15 17.28 18.33
N GLU A 14 28.85 16.36 17.41
CA GLU A 14 29.63 16.12 16.19
C GLU A 14 28.68 15.81 15.03
N LEU A 15 28.99 16.36 13.86
CA LEU A 15 28.26 16.02 12.64
C LEU A 15 28.64 14.59 12.20
N PRO A 16 27.68 13.77 11.74
CA PRO A 16 28.00 12.44 11.27
C PRO A 16 28.94 12.47 10.05
N GLY A 17 29.95 11.61 10.04
CA GLY A 17 30.82 11.42 8.87
C GLY A 17 30.13 10.66 7.72
N TYR A 18 30.75 10.67 6.54
CA TYR A 18 30.19 10.08 5.30
C TYR A 18 30.65 8.64 5.01
N GLY A 19 31.25 7.95 5.99
CA GLY A 19 31.76 6.59 5.82
C GLY A 19 30.67 5.55 5.55
N ALA A 20 31.03 4.40 4.97
CA ALA A 20 30.09 3.34 4.60
C ALA A 20 29.24 2.84 5.79
N GLN A 21 29.84 2.68 6.97
CA GLN A 21 29.12 2.29 8.20
C GLN A 21 28.06 3.34 8.58
N ARG A 22 28.40 4.64 8.53
CA ARG A 22 27.47 5.74 8.84
C ARG A 22 26.32 5.80 7.83
N ARG A 23 26.59 5.58 6.54
CA ARG A 23 25.53 5.53 5.52
C ARG A 23 24.58 4.33 5.70
N ALA A 24 25.08 3.21 6.24
CA ALA A 24 24.29 1.99 6.41
C ALA A 24 23.27 2.06 7.56
N ASN A 25 23.53 2.79 8.65
CA ASN A 25 22.66 2.77 9.83
C ASN A 25 22.12 4.18 10.18
N PRO A 26 20.89 4.54 9.75
CA PRO A 26 20.32 5.86 10.05
C PRO A 26 20.05 6.07 11.54
N PHE A 27 19.87 5.01 12.32
CA PHE A 27 19.63 5.10 13.77
C PHE A 27 20.90 5.48 14.54
N GLU A 28 22.06 5.01 14.10
CA GLU A 28 23.36 5.41 14.66
C GLU A 28 23.78 6.80 14.16
N THR A 29 23.55 7.07 12.88
CA THR A 29 24.03 8.30 12.22
C THR A 29 23.27 9.54 12.66
N PHE A 30 21.96 9.43 12.87
CA PHE A 30 21.12 10.54 13.31
C PHE A 30 20.71 10.43 14.78
N ALA A 31 21.46 9.67 15.59
CA ALA A 31 21.17 9.43 17.01
C ALA A 31 21.06 10.72 17.85
N ALA A 32 21.73 11.79 17.43
CA ALA A 32 21.64 13.10 18.08
C ALA A 32 20.24 13.74 17.97
N ILE A 33 19.50 13.44 16.90
CA ILE A 33 18.13 13.93 16.72
C ILE A 33 17.19 13.01 17.51
N PRO A 34 16.34 13.53 18.41
CA PRO A 34 15.44 12.70 19.20
C PRO A 34 14.60 11.78 18.32
N ALA A 35 14.67 10.47 18.58
CA ALA A 35 13.97 9.45 17.81
C ALA A 35 12.45 9.69 17.77
N GLN A 36 11.87 10.16 18.88
CA GLN A 36 10.45 10.51 18.95
C GLN A 36 10.09 11.69 18.03
N ALA A 37 10.95 12.70 17.93
CA ALA A 37 10.75 13.83 17.02
C ALA A 37 10.81 13.39 15.55
N ARG A 38 11.77 12.52 15.21
CA ARG A 38 11.86 11.91 13.87
C ARG A 38 10.59 11.12 13.54
N TYR A 39 10.16 10.23 14.43
CA TYR A 39 8.97 9.43 14.18
C TYR A 39 7.71 10.29 14.05
N ARG A 40 7.50 11.25 14.96
CA ARG A 40 6.32 12.13 14.92
C ARG A 40 6.26 12.94 13.62
N PHE A 41 7.41 13.45 13.16
CA PHE A 41 7.48 14.14 11.87
C PHE A 41 7.10 13.23 10.70
N MET A 42 7.53 11.97 10.72
CA MET A 42 7.13 10.98 9.72
C MET A 42 5.63 10.67 9.79
N LEU A 43 5.07 10.48 10.99
CA LEU A 43 3.64 10.22 11.19
C LEU A 43 2.77 11.39 10.71
N ASP A 44 3.14 12.63 11.06
CA ASP A 44 2.41 13.83 10.66
C ASP A 44 2.37 14.03 9.14
N ASN A 45 3.29 13.38 8.41
CA ASN A 45 3.43 13.45 6.96
C ASN A 45 3.46 12.05 6.33
N ALA A 46 2.78 11.07 6.93
CA ALA A 46 2.99 9.68 6.56
C ALA A 46 2.66 9.38 5.09
N GLU A 47 1.64 10.03 4.53
CA GLU A 47 1.34 9.90 3.10
C GLU A 47 2.52 10.33 2.22
N TYR A 48 3.20 11.42 2.56
CA TYR A 48 4.38 11.88 1.82
C TYR A 48 5.48 10.83 1.86
N PHE A 49 5.86 10.37 3.05
CA PHE A 49 6.92 9.37 3.21
C PHE A 49 6.57 8.05 2.50
N VAL A 50 5.35 7.53 2.68
CA VAL A 50 4.91 6.30 1.99
C VAL A 50 4.92 6.50 0.47
N ARG A 51 4.47 7.64 -0.04
CA ARG A 51 4.56 7.94 -1.48
C ARG A 51 5.98 7.94 -2.00
N THR A 52 6.97 8.44 -1.24
CA THR A 52 8.36 8.47 -1.71
C THR A 52 8.91 7.09 -2.02
N PHE A 53 8.57 6.06 -1.24
CA PHE A 53 9.06 4.70 -1.48
C PHE A 53 8.05 3.78 -2.21
N ILE A 54 6.79 4.19 -2.39
CA ILE A 54 5.81 3.45 -3.21
C ILE A 54 5.76 3.97 -4.66
N ARG A 55 5.91 5.28 -4.87
CA ARG A 55 5.92 5.93 -6.20
C ARG A 55 7.33 6.28 -6.69
N GLY A 56 8.34 6.15 -5.83
CA GLY A 56 9.70 6.56 -6.14
C GLY A 56 10.39 5.69 -7.20
N PRO A 57 11.58 6.12 -7.67
CA PRO A 57 12.36 5.40 -8.68
C PRO A 57 12.64 3.93 -8.33
N VAL A 58 12.76 3.63 -7.04
CA VAL A 58 12.95 2.28 -6.51
C VAL A 58 11.83 1.31 -6.90
N CYS A 59 10.60 1.81 -7.04
CA CYS A 59 9.38 1.09 -7.40
C CYS A 59 9.02 1.22 -8.89
N ARG A 60 9.97 1.65 -9.73
CA ARG A 60 9.76 1.70 -11.19
C ARG A 60 10.03 0.32 -11.81
N GLY A 61 9.02 -0.23 -12.48
CA GLY A 61 9.10 -1.50 -13.19
C GLY A 61 8.67 -2.72 -12.36
N GLN A 62 8.23 -3.78 -13.04
CA GLN A 62 7.60 -4.97 -12.44
C GLN A 62 8.43 -5.59 -11.30
N ILE A 63 9.74 -5.78 -11.50
CA ILE A 63 10.65 -6.40 -10.51
C ILE A 63 10.58 -5.71 -9.14
N ALA A 64 10.34 -4.40 -9.11
CA ALA A 64 10.25 -3.65 -7.86
C ALA A 64 8.87 -3.69 -7.22
N THR A 65 7.82 -3.89 -8.01
CA THR A 65 6.43 -3.91 -7.55
C THR A 65 5.93 -5.31 -7.22
N ASP A 66 6.55 -6.37 -7.75
CA ASP A 66 6.15 -7.78 -7.54
C ASP A 66 6.25 -8.26 -6.08
N VAL A 67 6.84 -7.44 -5.21
CA VAL A 67 7.00 -7.70 -3.78
C VAL A 67 5.94 -7.03 -2.91
N ILE A 68 4.97 -6.32 -3.48
CA ILE A 68 3.82 -5.78 -2.74
C ILE A 68 2.50 -6.32 -3.32
N ARG A 69 1.45 -6.29 -2.49
CA ARG A 69 0.09 -6.62 -2.94
C ARG A 69 -0.49 -5.49 -3.77
N ASP A 70 -1.41 -5.84 -4.67
CA ASP A 70 -2.14 -4.87 -5.49
C ASP A 70 -3.04 -3.94 -4.67
N HIS A 71 -3.48 -4.38 -3.49
CA HIS A 71 -4.26 -3.57 -2.57
C HIS A 71 -4.00 -3.95 -1.13
N PHE A 72 -3.58 -2.98 -0.32
CA PHE A 72 -3.40 -3.14 1.14
C PHE A 72 -3.57 -1.81 1.88
N TRP A 73 -3.90 -1.89 3.16
CA TRP A 73 -3.94 -0.73 4.06
C TRP A 73 -2.65 -0.63 4.85
N THR A 74 -2.19 0.59 5.09
CA THR A 74 -1.03 0.90 5.93
C THR A 74 -1.47 1.70 7.14
N LEU A 75 -1.09 1.20 8.32
CA LEU A 75 -1.34 1.77 9.64
C LEU A 75 -0.01 1.97 10.35
N PHE A 76 -0.02 2.76 11.43
CA PHE A 76 1.19 3.10 12.17
C PHE A 76 1.05 2.83 13.66
N GLN A 77 2.15 2.51 14.33
CA GLN A 77 2.19 2.36 15.78
C GLN A 77 2.29 3.73 16.45
N THR A 78 1.66 3.92 17.61
CA THR A 78 1.78 5.19 18.32
C THR A 78 3.16 5.30 19.00
N PRO A 79 3.82 6.48 18.99
CA PRO A 79 5.17 6.65 19.56
C PRO A 79 5.29 6.22 21.02
N GLU A 80 4.21 6.40 21.80
CA GLU A 80 4.14 6.13 23.24
C GLU A 80 4.18 4.63 23.57
N GLN A 81 3.95 3.78 22.57
CA GLN A 81 3.92 2.32 22.72
C GLN A 81 5.05 1.63 21.95
N ASP A 82 5.86 2.39 21.21
CA ASP A 82 7.01 1.85 20.47
C ASP A 82 8.18 1.59 21.42
N ARG A 83 8.62 0.33 21.51
CA ARG A 83 9.72 -0.08 22.40
C ARG A 83 11.04 0.58 22.04
N TYR A 84 11.30 0.85 20.77
CA TYR A 84 12.51 1.55 20.35
C TYR A 84 12.56 2.98 20.93
N LEU A 85 11.41 3.63 21.08
CA LEU A 85 11.31 4.97 21.65
C LEU A 85 11.29 4.95 23.18
N THR A 86 10.50 4.05 23.76
CA THR A 86 10.16 4.04 25.19
C THR A 86 11.18 3.32 26.07
N ASP A 87 11.98 2.40 25.52
CA ASP A 87 12.96 1.61 26.27
C ASP A 87 14.38 1.87 25.75
N ALA A 88 15.18 2.55 26.57
CA ALA A 88 16.56 2.92 26.23
C ALA A 88 17.49 1.70 26.16
N GLN A 89 17.26 0.68 26.99
CA GLN A 89 18.07 -0.54 26.98
C GLN A 89 17.80 -1.30 25.69
N TYR A 90 16.52 -1.59 25.40
CA TYR A 90 16.10 -2.22 24.15
C TYR A 90 16.66 -1.48 22.94
N ARG A 91 16.51 -0.15 22.90
CA ARG A 91 17.06 0.70 21.83
C ARG A 91 18.56 0.51 21.64
N SER A 92 19.33 0.48 22.72
CA SER A 92 20.79 0.32 22.66
C SER A 92 21.20 -1.05 22.11
N GLU A 93 20.45 -2.11 22.45
CA GLU A 93 20.71 -3.48 22.00
C GLU A 93 20.35 -3.69 20.53
N VAL A 94 19.24 -3.09 20.06
CA VAL A 94 18.77 -3.28 18.68
C VAL A 94 19.38 -2.33 17.67
N THR A 95 19.81 -1.12 18.07
CA THR A 95 20.33 -0.11 17.14
C THR A 95 21.45 -0.63 16.22
N PRO A 96 22.46 -1.38 16.70
CA PRO A 96 23.50 -1.96 15.84
C PRO A 96 23.00 -3.02 14.85
N LEU A 97 21.83 -3.60 15.10
CA LEU A 97 21.23 -4.65 14.26
C LEU A 97 20.38 -4.07 13.11
N LEU A 98 20.06 -2.78 13.15
CA LEU A 98 19.19 -2.10 12.18
C LEU A 98 19.92 -1.57 10.95
N ALA A 99 21.22 -1.85 10.81
CA ALA A 99 22.00 -1.47 9.64
C ALA A 99 21.43 -2.06 8.34
N LEU A 100 21.32 -1.21 7.32
CA LEU A 100 20.76 -1.49 6.01
C LEU A 100 21.84 -2.00 5.02
N PRO A 101 21.51 -2.94 4.13
CA PRO A 101 22.39 -3.40 3.06
C PRO A 101 22.51 -2.40 1.91
N GLY A 102 23.37 -2.71 0.92
CA GLY A 102 23.52 -1.93 -0.30
C GLY A 102 24.54 -0.79 -0.25
N GLN A 103 25.37 -0.69 0.79
CA GLN A 103 26.47 0.30 0.87
C GLN A 103 27.82 -0.23 0.35
N LEU A 104 27.91 -1.51 0.02
CA LEU A 104 29.10 -2.17 -0.51
C LEU A 104 28.77 -2.72 -1.91
N ASP A 105 29.49 -2.25 -2.92
CA ASP A 105 29.20 -2.47 -4.34
C ASP A 105 29.74 -3.80 -4.89
N ASP A 106 30.46 -4.59 -4.09
CA ASP A 106 31.11 -5.81 -4.54
C ASP A 106 30.15 -7.01 -4.63
N ILE A 107 30.06 -7.60 -5.83
CA ILE A 107 29.26 -8.79 -6.15
C ILE A 107 29.86 -10.05 -5.51
N ALA A 108 31.20 -10.15 -5.39
CA ALA A 108 31.87 -11.34 -4.88
C ALA A 108 31.57 -11.60 -3.38
N GLY A 109 31.31 -10.53 -2.61
CA GLY A 109 30.91 -10.58 -1.20
C GLY A 109 29.40 -10.63 -0.94
N LEU A 110 28.55 -10.63 -1.98
CA LEU A 110 27.11 -10.45 -1.81
C LEU A 110 26.47 -11.50 -0.90
N TRP A 111 26.83 -12.78 -1.06
CA TRP A 111 26.24 -13.88 -0.28
C TRP A 111 26.74 -13.93 1.16
N SER A 112 28.03 -13.62 1.41
CA SER A 112 28.58 -13.56 2.77
C SER A 112 28.05 -12.35 3.55
N LEU A 113 27.94 -11.20 2.88
CA LEU A 113 27.28 -10.01 3.43
C LEU A 113 25.80 -10.27 3.72
N TRP A 114 25.09 -10.93 2.79
CA TRP A 114 23.69 -11.30 2.97
C TRP A 114 23.47 -12.20 4.20
N GLY A 115 24.34 -13.20 4.40
CA GLY A 115 24.32 -14.05 5.61
C GLY A 115 24.42 -13.22 6.89
N THR A 116 25.35 -12.26 6.93
CA THR A 116 25.53 -11.35 8.07
C THR A 116 24.27 -10.50 8.32
N TYR A 117 23.64 -9.97 7.28
CA TYR A 117 22.39 -9.21 7.42
C TYR A 117 21.24 -10.08 7.93
N MET A 118 21.13 -11.32 7.45
CA MET A 118 20.12 -12.26 7.90
C MET A 118 20.32 -12.65 9.37
N GLU A 119 21.56 -12.83 9.83
CA GLU A 119 21.86 -13.07 11.25
C GLU A 119 21.47 -11.88 12.12
N ARG A 120 21.81 -10.65 11.69
CA ARG A 120 21.40 -9.42 12.40
C ARG A 120 19.89 -9.29 12.46
N LEU A 121 19.19 -9.54 11.36
CA LEU A 121 17.74 -9.51 11.30
C LEU A 121 17.13 -10.55 12.25
N LYS A 122 17.59 -11.81 12.21
CA LYS A 122 17.10 -12.87 13.11
C LYS A 122 17.29 -12.48 14.58
N ARG A 123 18.45 -11.91 14.93
CA ARG A 123 18.70 -11.42 16.30
C ARG A 123 17.78 -10.26 16.67
N TYR A 124 17.59 -9.30 15.76
CA TYR A 124 16.68 -8.17 15.96
C TYR A 124 15.24 -8.62 16.19
N GLU A 125 14.71 -9.50 15.33
CA GLU A 125 13.35 -10.02 15.44
C GLU A 125 13.16 -10.87 16.70
N SER A 126 14.18 -11.60 17.14
CA SER A 126 14.15 -12.32 18.41
C SER A 126 14.01 -11.37 19.61
N LEU A 127 14.85 -10.33 19.69
CA LEU A 127 14.76 -9.31 20.74
C LEU A 127 13.44 -8.56 20.70
N ARG A 128 12.98 -8.20 19.49
CA ARG A 128 11.69 -7.55 19.25
C ARG A 128 10.53 -8.39 19.77
N ARG A 129 10.50 -9.68 19.42
CA ARG A 129 9.45 -10.60 19.87
C ARG A 129 9.41 -10.71 21.39
N GLN A 130 10.57 -10.80 22.06
CA GLN A 130 10.65 -10.80 23.52
C GLN A 130 10.09 -9.49 24.11
N ALA A 131 10.56 -8.34 23.63
CA ALA A 131 10.14 -7.03 24.13
C ALA A 131 8.63 -6.76 24.00
N TYR A 132 8.00 -7.33 22.97
CA TYR A 132 6.57 -7.19 22.72
C TYR A 132 5.71 -8.35 23.26
N ALA A 133 6.28 -9.50 23.63
CA ALA A 133 5.55 -10.59 24.27
C ALA A 133 5.06 -10.21 25.69
N GLU A 134 5.79 -9.33 26.37
CA GLU A 134 5.41 -8.82 27.70
C GLU A 134 4.24 -7.83 27.66
N ARG A 135 3.86 -7.38 26.47
CA ARG A 135 2.84 -6.35 26.28
C ARG A 135 1.89 -6.71 25.13
N PRO A 136 0.76 -7.39 25.45
CA PRO A 136 -0.31 -7.65 24.49
C PRO A 136 -0.67 -6.41 23.69
N ALA A 137 -0.77 -6.56 22.37
CA ALA A 137 -1.15 -5.44 21.52
C ALA A 137 -2.60 -5.03 21.80
N GLU A 138 -2.89 -3.73 21.79
CA GLU A 138 -4.18 -3.12 22.11
C GLU A 138 -4.57 -2.03 21.08
N TRP A 139 -5.83 -1.59 21.10
CA TRP A 139 -6.30 -0.53 20.19
C TRP A 139 -5.53 0.78 20.36
N ALA A 140 -5.05 1.08 21.57
CA ALA A 140 -4.25 2.28 21.84
C ALA A 140 -2.85 2.24 21.19
N ASP A 141 -2.39 1.08 20.70
CA ASP A 141 -1.13 0.98 19.98
C ASP A 141 -1.24 1.52 18.54
N LEU A 142 -2.45 1.69 17.99
CA LEU A 142 -2.67 2.30 16.68
C LEU A 142 -2.59 3.82 16.78
N TRP A 143 -1.68 4.41 16.01
CA TRP A 143 -1.59 5.86 15.90
C TRP A 143 -2.82 6.43 15.17
N SER A 144 -3.40 7.50 15.72
CA SER A 144 -4.64 8.12 15.24
C SER A 144 -4.58 9.66 15.27
N GLY A 145 -3.37 10.24 15.26
CA GLY A 145 -3.16 11.67 15.51
C GLY A 145 -3.72 12.61 14.44
N ASN A 146 -3.80 12.18 13.17
CA ASN A 146 -4.44 12.92 12.08
C ASN A 146 -4.81 11.98 10.91
N ASP A 147 -5.24 12.56 9.78
CA ASP A 147 -5.69 11.84 8.59
C ASP A 147 -4.60 11.06 7.84
N ASN A 148 -3.31 11.24 8.17
CA ASN A 148 -2.20 10.39 7.68
C ASN A 148 -2.16 9.02 8.37
N ALA A 149 -2.93 8.79 9.43
CA ALA A 149 -2.93 7.54 10.17
C ALA A 149 -3.43 6.34 9.36
N LEU A 150 -4.26 6.62 8.35
CA LEU A 150 -4.92 5.62 7.54
C LEU A 150 -4.52 5.84 6.09
N LEU A 151 -3.75 4.93 5.51
CA LEU A 151 -3.37 5.00 4.10
C LEU A 151 -3.80 3.73 3.37
N THR A 152 -4.13 3.89 2.10
CA THR A 152 -4.34 2.78 1.16
C THR A 152 -3.30 2.85 0.06
N VAL A 153 -2.70 1.71 -0.24
CA VAL A 153 -1.79 1.53 -1.35
C VAL A 153 -2.45 0.67 -2.41
N PHE A 154 -2.37 1.12 -3.66
CA PHE A 154 -2.74 0.34 -4.83
C PHE A 154 -1.52 0.13 -5.72
N ARG A 155 -1.21 -1.11 -6.09
CA ARG A 155 -0.26 -1.40 -7.17
C ARG A 155 -1.07 -1.67 -8.44
N GLN A 156 -0.65 -1.04 -9.52
CA GLN A 156 -1.21 -1.10 -10.87
C GLN A 156 -0.13 -1.65 -11.77
N HIS A 157 0.16 -2.94 -11.59
CA HIS A 157 1.23 -3.67 -12.24
C HIS A 157 2.64 -3.08 -12.01
N ASP A 158 3.10 -2.16 -12.84
CA ASP A 158 4.43 -1.54 -12.81
C ASP A 158 4.40 -0.06 -12.36
N SER A 159 3.30 0.34 -11.71
CA SER A 159 3.16 1.58 -10.93
C SER A 159 2.41 1.31 -9.64
N ALA A 160 2.40 2.31 -8.75
CA ALA A 160 1.55 2.29 -7.58
C ALA A 160 1.04 3.70 -7.24
N ALA A 161 -0.01 3.75 -6.44
CA ALA A 161 -0.61 4.96 -5.90
C ALA A 161 -0.84 4.81 -4.40
N VAL A 162 -0.79 5.93 -3.69
CA VAL A 162 -1.04 6.01 -2.25
C VAL A 162 -2.04 7.12 -2.00
N ARG A 163 -3.05 6.83 -1.19
CA ARG A 163 -4.05 7.82 -0.75
C ARG A 163 -4.32 7.69 0.73
N LYS A 164 -4.58 8.82 1.37
CA LYS A 164 -5.21 8.85 2.69
C LYS A 164 -6.61 8.24 2.68
N GLY A 165 -6.96 7.64 3.80
CA GLY A 165 -8.20 6.90 4.03
C GLY A 165 -8.08 5.41 3.74
N LEU A 166 -9.07 4.67 4.23
CA LEU A 166 -9.21 3.23 3.99
C LEU A 166 -10.12 3.04 2.78
N VAL A 167 -9.54 2.83 1.60
CA VAL A 167 -10.23 2.72 0.30
C VAL A 167 -10.27 1.26 -0.16
N GLY A 168 -11.29 0.86 -0.92
CA GLY A 168 -11.46 -0.47 -1.50
C GLY A 168 -12.18 -1.45 -0.58
N ALA A 169 -12.18 -2.73 -0.93
CA ALA A 169 -12.65 -3.78 -0.03
C ALA A 169 -11.76 -3.89 1.23
N VAL A 170 -12.08 -4.79 2.16
CA VAL A 170 -11.09 -5.14 3.20
C VAL A 170 -9.97 -5.92 2.51
N PRO A 171 -8.70 -5.45 2.51
CA PRO A 171 -7.62 -6.10 1.80
C PRO A 171 -7.21 -7.42 2.47
N GLN A 172 -6.51 -8.27 1.73
CA GLN A 172 -5.97 -9.53 2.25
C GLN A 172 -4.92 -9.29 3.35
N THR A 173 -4.05 -8.29 3.17
CA THR A 173 -2.98 -7.95 4.10
C THR A 173 -3.07 -6.48 4.53
N LEU A 174 -2.50 -6.19 5.69
CA LEU A 174 -2.32 -4.84 6.22
C LEU A 174 -0.87 -4.70 6.68
N TRP A 175 -0.30 -3.51 6.51
CA TRP A 175 0.99 -3.17 7.09
C TRP A 175 0.79 -2.38 8.37
N TRP A 176 1.47 -2.78 9.43
CA TRP A 176 1.55 -1.99 10.65
C TRP A 176 3.00 -1.57 10.92
N LEU A 177 3.29 -0.31 10.62
CA LEU A 177 4.63 0.27 10.64
C LEU A 177 4.90 0.97 11.97
N ASP A 178 5.85 0.44 12.72
CA ASP A 178 6.44 1.12 13.87
C ASP A 178 7.64 1.98 13.43
N PHE A 179 8.30 2.66 14.38
CA PHE A 179 9.36 3.59 14.04
C PHE A 179 10.55 2.92 13.33
N PRO A 180 11.14 1.82 13.85
CA PRO A 180 12.22 1.14 13.15
C PRO A 180 11.84 0.68 11.75
N LEU A 181 10.64 0.13 11.52
CA LEU A 181 10.23 -0.28 10.18
C LEU A 181 10.07 0.95 9.27
N PHE A 182 9.35 1.98 9.70
CA PHE A 182 9.04 3.12 8.84
C PHE A 182 10.30 3.90 8.42
N GLU A 183 11.20 4.17 9.36
CA GLU A 183 12.45 4.86 9.07
C GLU A 183 13.39 4.00 8.20
N ARG A 184 13.49 2.69 8.46
CA ARG A 184 14.27 1.77 7.61
C ARG A 184 13.75 1.73 6.19
N THR A 185 12.43 1.66 6.00
CA THR A 185 11.84 1.69 4.65
C THR A 185 12.24 2.94 3.90
N TYR A 186 12.12 4.12 4.54
CA TYR A 186 12.47 5.39 3.92
C TYR A 186 13.96 5.45 3.54
N TYR A 187 14.87 5.13 4.47
CA TYR A 187 16.29 5.17 4.16
C TYR A 187 16.71 4.12 3.13
N GLN A 188 16.18 2.89 3.22
CA GLN A 188 16.50 1.81 2.28
C GLN A 188 16.07 2.14 0.85
N LEU A 189 14.88 2.70 0.68
CA LEU A 189 14.23 2.83 -0.62
C LEU A 189 14.33 4.24 -1.23
N VAL A 190 14.72 5.24 -0.45
CA VAL A 190 14.74 6.63 -0.90
C VAL A 190 16.11 7.24 -0.72
N VAL A 191 16.60 7.33 0.52
CA VAL A 191 17.84 8.06 0.82
C VAL A 191 19.07 7.30 0.30
N ASN A 192 19.12 6.00 0.53
CA ASN A 192 20.25 5.15 0.16
C ASN A 192 20.08 4.46 -1.19
N PHE A 193 18.94 4.62 -1.86
CA PHE A 193 18.70 3.98 -3.15
C PHE A 193 19.36 4.78 -4.28
N ASP A 194 20.36 4.18 -4.91
CA ASP A 194 21.01 4.76 -6.08
C ASP A 194 20.38 4.24 -7.38
N VAL A 195 19.70 5.13 -8.10
CA VAL A 195 19.07 4.84 -9.40
C VAL A 195 20.12 4.48 -10.47
N PHE A 196 21.33 5.02 -10.34
CA PHE A 196 22.47 4.74 -11.22
C PHE A 196 23.39 3.65 -10.65
N GLY A 197 23.05 3.12 -9.47
CA GLY A 197 23.78 2.06 -8.79
C GLY A 197 23.75 0.75 -9.57
N ASN A 198 24.74 -0.10 -9.31
CA ASN A 198 24.88 -1.38 -10.01
C ASN A 198 23.75 -2.38 -9.66
N LEU A 199 23.69 -3.48 -10.43
CA LEU A 199 22.66 -4.51 -10.23
C LEU A 199 22.68 -5.12 -8.81
N SER A 200 23.85 -5.24 -8.18
CA SER A 200 24.01 -5.75 -6.82
C SER A 200 23.28 -4.86 -5.81
N HIS A 201 23.51 -3.55 -5.87
CA HIS A 201 22.85 -2.57 -5.02
C HIS A 201 21.32 -2.65 -5.14
N GLN A 202 20.81 -2.63 -6.38
CA GLN A 202 19.37 -2.67 -6.62
C GLN A 202 18.74 -4.00 -6.15
N LEU A 203 19.45 -5.12 -6.32
CA LEU A 203 18.99 -6.43 -5.87
C LEU A 203 18.95 -6.54 -4.34
N GLN A 204 20.02 -6.15 -3.66
CA GLN A 204 20.08 -6.17 -2.18
C GLN A 204 18.97 -5.30 -1.58
N THR A 205 18.73 -4.12 -2.14
CA THR A 205 17.66 -3.23 -1.69
C THR A 205 16.28 -3.88 -1.79
N ARG A 206 15.98 -4.51 -2.92
CA ARG A 206 14.68 -5.19 -3.13
C ARG A 206 14.52 -6.43 -2.25
N LEU A 207 15.57 -7.23 -2.11
CA LEU A 207 15.55 -8.40 -1.21
C LEU A 207 15.37 -8.00 0.25
N TYR A 208 15.95 -6.87 0.68
CA TYR A 208 15.82 -6.41 2.04
C TYR A 208 14.45 -5.76 2.30
N PHE A 209 13.89 -5.08 1.30
CA PHE A 209 12.52 -4.57 1.39
C PHE A 209 11.48 -5.68 1.59
N ASP A 210 11.66 -6.83 0.93
CA ASP A 210 10.82 -8.01 1.15
C ASP A 210 10.78 -8.42 2.64
N LEU A 211 11.90 -8.29 3.35
CA LEU A 211 12.01 -8.54 4.79
C LEU A 211 11.32 -7.45 5.63
N ILE A 212 11.48 -6.17 5.26
CA ILE A 212 10.81 -5.05 5.93
C ILE A 212 9.29 -5.15 5.76
N ARG A 213 8.80 -5.44 4.55
CA ARG A 213 7.38 -5.68 4.28
C ARG A 213 6.86 -6.82 5.17
N ASN A 214 7.56 -7.95 5.17
CA ASN A 214 7.16 -9.10 5.98
C ASN A 214 7.11 -8.71 7.47
N GLY A 215 8.07 -7.93 7.98
CA GLY A 215 8.03 -7.39 9.33
C GLY A 215 6.79 -6.54 9.63
N ALA A 216 6.34 -5.71 8.67
CA ALA A 216 5.12 -4.92 8.81
C ALA A 216 3.84 -5.78 8.82
N GLU A 217 3.80 -6.85 8.02
CA GLU A 217 2.70 -7.82 7.97
C GLU A 217 2.67 -8.67 9.27
N GLN A 218 3.83 -9.13 9.75
CA GLN A 218 3.95 -9.86 11.02
C GLN A 218 3.58 -8.97 12.22
N ASN A 219 3.94 -7.69 12.17
CA ASN A 219 3.49 -6.74 13.18
C ASN A 219 1.98 -6.71 13.25
N PHE A 220 1.31 -6.54 12.11
CA PHE A 220 -0.15 -6.51 12.09
C PHE A 220 -0.76 -7.80 12.67
N LEU A 221 -0.16 -8.98 12.45
CA LEU A 221 -0.62 -10.23 13.06
C LEU A 221 -0.64 -10.17 14.60
N ARG A 222 0.23 -9.38 15.25
CA ARG A 222 0.23 -9.20 16.72
C ARG A 222 -1.09 -8.61 17.24
N LEU A 223 -1.79 -7.81 16.43
CA LEU A 223 -3.10 -7.25 16.76
C LEU A 223 -4.20 -8.31 16.71
N LEU A 224 -3.99 -9.41 15.99
CA LEU A 224 -4.96 -10.50 15.83
C LEU A 224 -4.84 -11.53 16.97
N PRO A 225 -5.87 -12.38 17.18
CA PRO A 225 -5.82 -13.45 18.16
C PRO A 225 -4.68 -14.45 17.88
N ALA A 226 -3.90 -14.78 18.91
CA ALA A 226 -2.70 -15.61 18.82
C ALA A 226 -2.91 -16.91 18.03
N GLY A 227 -3.98 -17.64 18.33
CA GLY A 227 -4.33 -18.92 17.68
C GLY A 227 -4.65 -18.84 16.19
N THR A 228 -4.92 -17.65 15.64
CA THR A 228 -5.24 -17.49 14.21
C THR A 228 -4.05 -17.08 13.36
N ARG A 229 -2.98 -16.56 13.97
CA ARG A 229 -1.91 -15.83 13.26
C ARG A 229 -1.19 -16.70 12.23
N GLN A 230 -0.86 -17.94 12.60
CA GLN A 230 -0.16 -18.87 11.71
C GLN A 230 -1.01 -19.24 10.50
N ALA A 231 -2.27 -19.62 10.71
CA ALA A 231 -3.18 -19.97 9.61
C ALA A 231 -3.40 -18.79 8.65
N ILE A 232 -3.45 -17.56 9.17
CA ILE A 232 -3.54 -16.35 8.35
C ILE A 232 -2.26 -16.13 7.55
N LEU A 233 -1.09 -16.21 8.20
CA LEU A 233 0.20 -16.06 7.55
C LEU A 233 0.38 -17.12 6.44
N ASP A 234 -0.04 -18.36 6.71
CA ASP A 234 0.05 -19.45 5.75
C ASP A 234 -0.83 -19.19 4.53
N GLY A 235 -2.03 -18.64 4.73
CA GLY A 235 -2.94 -18.22 3.66
C GLY A 235 -2.47 -16.97 2.90
N TRP A 236 -1.56 -16.16 3.46
CA TRP A 236 -0.88 -15.11 2.70
C TRP A 236 0.29 -15.64 1.86
N TYR A 237 0.87 -16.76 2.26
CA TYR A 237 2.08 -17.29 1.65
C TYR A 237 1.90 -18.75 1.23
N GLU A 238 1.06 -19.00 0.23
CA GLU A 238 0.83 -20.36 -0.26
C GLU A 238 2.02 -20.89 -1.09
N ASN A 239 2.13 -22.21 -1.21
CA ASN A 239 3.07 -22.92 -2.08
C ASN A 239 4.53 -22.48 -1.88
N SER A 240 5.17 -21.88 -2.89
CA SER A 240 6.55 -21.38 -2.80
C SER A 240 6.74 -20.32 -1.70
N GLY A 241 5.68 -19.64 -1.29
CA GLY A 241 5.69 -18.72 -0.15
C GLY A 241 6.01 -19.43 1.17
N GLN A 242 5.54 -20.67 1.37
CA GLN A 242 5.86 -21.50 2.53
C GLN A 242 7.35 -21.81 2.63
N LEU A 243 7.97 -22.11 1.48
CA LEU A 243 9.41 -22.33 1.42
C LEU A 243 10.19 -21.06 1.82
N LYS A 244 9.75 -19.89 1.35
CA LYS A 244 10.35 -18.60 1.72
C LYS A 244 10.16 -18.30 3.21
N LEU A 245 8.97 -18.52 3.76
CA LEU A 245 8.69 -18.41 5.19
C LEU A 245 9.68 -19.23 6.00
N TRP A 246 9.87 -20.50 5.64
CA TRP A 246 10.76 -21.41 6.33
C TRP A 246 12.25 -21.03 6.22
N LEU A 247 12.71 -20.59 5.03
CA LEU A 247 14.13 -20.32 4.78
C LEU A 247 14.61 -18.93 5.23
N ALA A 248 13.75 -17.92 5.09
CA ALA A 248 14.17 -16.52 5.12
C ALA A 248 13.42 -15.67 6.14
N TYR A 249 12.18 -16.01 6.49
CA TYR A 249 11.41 -15.20 7.44
C TYR A 249 11.53 -15.74 8.85
N THR A 250 11.31 -14.87 9.83
CA THR A 250 11.37 -15.21 11.24
C THR A 250 10.03 -15.73 11.73
N GLU A 251 10.06 -16.59 12.74
CA GLU A 251 8.85 -17.12 13.36
C GLU A 251 8.02 -16.01 14.00
N ILE A 252 6.72 -16.05 13.75
CA ILE A 252 5.75 -15.17 14.38
C ILE A 252 5.49 -15.56 15.84
N ASP A 253 5.04 -14.59 16.63
CA ASP A 253 4.49 -14.86 17.95
C ASP A 253 3.09 -15.47 17.83
N GLY A 254 2.98 -16.78 18.08
CA GLY A 254 1.71 -17.51 18.12
C GLY A 254 1.12 -17.68 19.53
N GLN A 255 1.71 -17.08 20.56
CA GLN A 255 1.37 -17.38 21.96
C GLN A 255 0.82 -16.17 22.72
N THR A 256 1.41 -14.98 22.54
CA THR A 256 1.00 -13.80 23.30
C THR A 256 -0.41 -13.36 22.88
N PRO A 257 -1.37 -13.24 23.82
CA PRO A 257 -2.72 -12.82 23.48
C PRO A 257 -2.74 -11.39 22.93
N SER A 258 -3.76 -11.08 22.14
CA SER A 258 -4.10 -9.70 21.76
C SER A 258 -5.18 -9.17 22.70
N ALA A 259 -5.04 -7.92 23.14
CA ALA A 259 -6.03 -7.25 23.99
C ALA A 259 -7.16 -6.58 23.17
N LEU A 260 -7.19 -6.73 21.84
CA LEU A 260 -8.22 -6.12 20.99
C LEU A 260 -9.60 -6.77 21.14
N GLY A 261 -9.68 -7.98 21.72
CA GLY A 261 -10.95 -8.70 21.91
C GLY A 261 -11.57 -9.22 20.60
N LEU A 262 -10.76 -9.49 19.58
CA LEU A 262 -11.24 -9.95 18.27
C LEU A 262 -11.69 -11.43 18.28
N PRO A 263 -12.68 -11.82 17.46
CA PRO A 263 -13.11 -13.20 17.33
C PRO A 263 -12.03 -14.06 16.65
N GLN A 264 -12.04 -15.38 16.93
CA GLN A 264 -11.16 -16.35 16.27
C GLN A 264 -11.53 -16.60 14.81
N HIS A 265 -12.80 -16.38 14.44
CA HIS A 265 -13.29 -16.53 13.06
C HIS A 265 -13.34 -15.18 12.35
N GLU A 266 -12.80 -15.12 11.13
CA GLU A 266 -12.64 -13.89 10.33
C GLU A 266 -12.05 -12.67 11.11
N PRO A 267 -10.93 -12.83 11.85
CA PRO A 267 -10.39 -11.78 12.71
C PRO A 267 -10.01 -10.50 11.94
N ILE A 268 -9.51 -10.61 10.70
CA ILE A 268 -9.16 -9.45 9.86
C ILE A 268 -10.40 -8.64 9.50
N ARG A 269 -11.52 -9.30 9.15
CA ARG A 269 -12.78 -8.61 8.83
C ARG A 269 -13.33 -7.89 10.06
N SER A 270 -13.29 -8.54 11.22
CA SER A 270 -13.69 -7.91 12.48
C SER A 270 -12.79 -6.73 12.85
N PHE A 271 -11.46 -6.89 12.73
CA PHE A 271 -10.51 -5.80 12.93
C PHE A 271 -10.82 -4.62 12.02
N ALA A 272 -11.01 -4.86 10.72
CA ALA A 272 -11.29 -3.82 9.74
C ALA A 272 -12.60 -3.07 10.05
N ALA A 273 -13.65 -3.77 10.48
CA ALA A 273 -14.91 -3.15 10.89
C ALA A 273 -14.72 -2.21 12.09
N HIS A 274 -14.06 -2.68 13.14
CA HIS A 274 -13.76 -1.87 14.33
C HIS A 274 -12.79 -0.72 14.02
N LEU A 275 -11.83 -0.92 13.12
CA LEU A 275 -10.90 0.11 12.67
C LEU A 275 -11.65 1.25 11.99
N LEU A 276 -12.55 0.92 11.05
CA LEU A 276 -13.38 1.87 10.32
C LEU A 276 -14.30 2.66 11.26
N GLU A 277 -14.89 2.00 12.26
CA GLU A 277 -15.75 2.64 13.26
C GLU A 277 -14.95 3.58 14.17
N ARG A 278 -13.86 3.09 14.77
CA ARG A 278 -13.03 3.86 15.72
C ARG A 278 -12.38 5.08 15.09
N HIS A 279 -12.03 5.01 13.80
CA HIS A 279 -11.28 6.06 13.11
C HIS A 279 -12.13 6.78 12.07
N ALA A 280 -13.46 6.70 12.14
CA ALA A 280 -14.36 7.35 11.20
C ALA A 280 -14.10 8.86 11.07
N ALA A 281 -13.75 9.53 12.17
CA ALA A 281 -13.49 10.97 12.22
C ALA A 281 -12.21 11.41 11.47
N ILE A 282 -11.22 10.52 11.35
CA ILE A 282 -9.94 10.81 10.69
C ILE A 282 -9.78 10.10 9.34
N ASN A 283 -10.75 9.25 8.96
CA ASN A 283 -10.74 8.59 7.67
C ASN A 283 -11.04 9.60 6.56
N ALA A 284 -9.98 10.13 5.93
CA ALA A 284 -10.06 11.17 4.91
C ALA A 284 -11.01 10.85 3.75
N ARG A 285 -11.22 9.55 3.46
CA ARG A 285 -12.04 9.10 2.33
C ARG A 285 -12.92 7.91 2.76
N PRO A 286 -14.09 8.18 3.36
CA PRO A 286 -15.11 7.16 3.56
C PRO A 286 -15.49 6.54 2.21
N ASP A 287 -15.64 5.22 2.18
CA ASP A 287 -15.83 4.47 0.94
C ASP A 287 -17.17 3.72 0.94
N PRO A 288 -18.26 4.40 0.53
CA PRO A 288 -19.58 3.80 0.43
C PRO A 288 -19.74 2.92 -0.82
N LEU A 289 -18.77 2.88 -1.74
CA LEU A 289 -18.87 2.14 -2.99
C LEU A 289 -18.39 0.70 -2.83
N ASN A 290 -17.16 0.51 -2.30
CA ASN A 290 -16.52 -0.81 -2.25
C ASN A 290 -16.92 -1.65 -1.04
N ARG A 291 -17.58 -1.05 -0.06
CA ARG A 291 -18.00 -1.71 1.19
C ARG A 291 -19.47 -1.46 1.51
N CYS A 292 -20.28 -1.16 0.49
CA CYS A 292 -21.69 -0.91 0.68
C CYS A 292 -22.42 -2.15 1.22
N ARG A 293 -23.21 -1.95 2.28
CA ARG A 293 -24.14 -2.96 2.81
C ARG A 293 -25.56 -2.41 3.00
N SER A 294 -25.78 -1.16 2.62
CA SER A 294 -27.06 -0.45 2.77
C SER A 294 -27.75 -0.28 1.42
N ALA A 295 -28.95 0.30 1.44
CA ALA A 295 -29.66 0.71 0.23
C ALA A 295 -29.09 2.00 -0.42
N HIS A 296 -28.04 2.59 0.16
CA HIS A 296 -27.47 3.88 -0.25
C HIS A 296 -25.95 3.73 -0.47
N CYS A 297 -25.57 3.22 -1.63
CA CYS A 297 -24.20 2.97 -2.06
C CYS A 297 -23.64 4.15 -2.86
N HIS A 298 -23.62 5.34 -2.27
CA HIS A 298 -23.12 6.55 -2.89
C HIS A 298 -22.52 7.49 -1.85
N ARG A 299 -21.67 8.42 -2.31
CA ARG A 299 -21.10 9.47 -1.48
C ARG A 299 -22.19 10.45 -1.01
N PRO A 300 -22.06 11.03 0.19
CA PRO A 300 -22.94 12.11 0.62
C PRO A 300 -22.65 13.38 -0.21
N GLY A 301 -23.68 14.19 -0.46
CA GLY A 301 -23.53 15.52 -1.08
C GLY A 301 -23.28 15.55 -2.59
N VAL A 302 -23.27 14.40 -3.28
CA VAL A 302 -23.16 14.37 -4.75
C VAL A 302 -24.53 14.58 -5.43
N ALA A 303 -24.53 15.02 -6.69
CA ALA A 303 -25.75 15.25 -7.48
C ALA A 303 -26.59 13.96 -7.62
N ARG A 304 -27.92 14.09 -7.77
CA ARG A 304 -28.85 12.94 -7.78
C ARG A 304 -28.52 11.94 -8.89
N GLU A 305 -28.14 12.43 -10.05
CA GLU A 305 -27.69 11.66 -11.20
C GLU A 305 -26.46 10.82 -10.86
N LEU A 306 -25.51 11.42 -10.12
CA LEU A 306 -24.33 10.70 -9.63
C LEU A 306 -24.67 9.73 -8.51
N GLN A 307 -25.62 10.04 -7.61
CA GLN A 307 -26.05 9.08 -6.58
C GLN A 307 -26.58 7.80 -7.23
N TYR A 308 -27.37 7.93 -8.29
CA TYR A 308 -27.89 6.78 -9.04
C TYR A 308 -26.78 6.04 -9.81
N ALA A 309 -25.84 6.78 -10.43
CA ALA A 309 -24.69 6.19 -11.09
C ALA A 309 -23.80 5.40 -10.12
N GLU A 310 -23.46 5.98 -8.97
CA GLU A 310 -22.65 5.36 -7.92
C GLU A 310 -23.34 4.13 -7.31
N GLN A 311 -24.64 4.21 -7.05
CA GLN A 311 -25.46 3.09 -6.58
C GLN A 311 -25.43 1.91 -7.56
N THR A 312 -25.36 2.20 -8.86
CA THR A 312 -25.33 1.20 -9.91
C THR A 312 -23.92 0.62 -10.08
N LEU A 313 -22.91 1.49 -10.03
CA LEU A 313 -21.50 1.13 -10.09
C LEU A 313 -21.06 0.25 -8.92
N SER A 314 -21.60 0.48 -7.72
CA SER A 314 -21.26 -0.31 -6.53
C SER A 314 -21.51 -1.81 -6.69
N ARG A 315 -22.33 -2.23 -7.67
CA ARG A 315 -22.55 -3.65 -8.00
C ARG A 315 -21.29 -4.34 -8.54
N LEU A 316 -20.40 -3.57 -9.18
CA LEU A 316 -19.11 -4.07 -9.69
C LEU A 316 -18.02 -4.07 -8.61
N ALA A 317 -18.16 -3.21 -7.59
CA ALA A 317 -17.14 -2.99 -6.58
C ALA A 317 -16.95 -4.23 -5.69
N GLY A 318 -15.70 -4.65 -5.52
CA GLY A 318 -15.33 -5.84 -4.72
C GLY A 318 -15.69 -7.18 -5.36
N GLN A 319 -16.32 -7.20 -6.55
CA GLN A 319 -16.60 -8.44 -7.27
C GLN A 319 -15.30 -9.10 -7.72
N ARG A 320 -15.21 -10.42 -7.55
CA ARG A 320 -14.09 -11.22 -8.02
C ARG A 320 -14.29 -11.64 -9.47
N ALA A 321 -13.21 -11.87 -10.20
CA ALA A 321 -13.22 -12.39 -11.57
C ALA A 321 -14.02 -13.70 -11.72
N ALA A 322 -14.05 -14.55 -10.68
CA ALA A 322 -14.90 -15.75 -10.67
C ALA A 322 -16.40 -15.45 -10.82
N SER A 323 -16.87 -14.27 -10.38
CA SER A 323 -18.26 -13.82 -10.48
C SER A 323 -18.47 -12.74 -11.54
N LEU A 324 -17.41 -12.00 -11.90
CA LEU A 324 -17.41 -10.93 -12.90
C LEU A 324 -16.22 -11.13 -13.86
N PRO A 325 -16.33 -12.03 -14.86
CA PRO A 325 -15.20 -12.43 -15.71
C PRO A 325 -14.50 -11.28 -16.46
N VAL A 326 -15.22 -10.21 -16.78
CA VAL A 326 -14.67 -9.01 -17.46
C VAL A 326 -13.54 -8.34 -16.66
N VAL A 327 -13.45 -8.55 -15.35
CA VAL A 327 -12.30 -8.08 -14.54
C VAL A 327 -10.97 -8.55 -15.12
N LEU A 328 -10.92 -9.74 -15.72
CA LEU A 328 -9.72 -10.28 -16.34
C LEU A 328 -9.32 -9.59 -17.64
N GLU A 329 -10.26 -8.94 -18.31
CA GLU A 329 -10.05 -8.19 -19.56
C GLU A 329 -9.80 -6.71 -19.31
N LEU A 330 -10.21 -6.19 -18.14
CA LEU A 330 -9.95 -4.81 -17.77
C LEU A 330 -8.44 -4.57 -17.57
N PRO A 331 -7.94 -3.43 -18.06
CA PRO A 331 -6.63 -2.91 -17.68
C PRO A 331 -6.53 -2.67 -16.16
N GLU A 332 -5.29 -2.62 -15.67
CA GLU A 332 -4.96 -2.43 -14.25
C GLU A 332 -5.56 -1.14 -13.67
N ALA A 333 -5.45 -0.04 -14.41
CA ALA A 333 -6.00 1.26 -14.03
C ALA A 333 -6.80 1.88 -15.20
N SER A 334 -8.10 1.58 -15.24
CA SER A 334 -9.01 2.22 -16.19
C SER A 334 -9.67 3.44 -15.55
N LEU A 335 -9.95 4.48 -16.33
CA LEU A 335 -10.69 5.65 -15.90
C LEU A 335 -12.08 5.65 -16.53
N LEU A 336 -13.07 6.07 -15.76
CA LEU A 336 -14.45 6.24 -16.18
C LEU A 336 -14.84 7.70 -15.97
N ARG A 337 -15.11 8.40 -17.06
CA ARG A 337 -15.66 9.74 -17.06
C ARG A 337 -17.17 9.66 -17.17
N ILE A 338 -17.87 10.17 -16.16
CA ILE A 338 -19.33 10.23 -16.13
C ILE A 338 -19.77 11.66 -16.39
N GLU A 339 -20.44 11.88 -17.51
CA GLU A 339 -21.08 13.15 -17.85
C GLU A 339 -22.45 13.24 -17.19
N TYR A 340 -22.75 14.37 -16.57
CA TYR A 340 -24.05 14.60 -15.93
C TYR A 340 -24.41 16.08 -15.95
N GLY A 341 -25.70 16.39 -16.00
CA GLY A 341 -26.16 17.76 -16.16
C GLY A 341 -25.53 18.49 -17.35
N GLU A 342 -25.57 19.81 -17.33
CA GLU A 342 -24.96 20.62 -18.38
C GLU A 342 -23.47 20.85 -18.10
N GLY A 343 -22.60 20.22 -18.90
CA GLY A 343 -21.16 20.46 -18.89
C GLY A 343 -20.39 19.94 -17.67
N ARG A 344 -21.03 19.18 -16.77
CA ARG A 344 -20.36 18.61 -15.59
C ARG A 344 -19.90 17.19 -15.86
N ARG A 345 -18.81 16.82 -15.21
CA ARG A 345 -18.28 15.45 -15.21
C ARG A 345 -17.75 15.05 -13.85
N GLU A 346 -17.77 13.75 -13.59
CA GLU A 346 -17.09 13.13 -12.47
C GLU A 346 -16.20 12.01 -13.00
N ILE A 347 -15.00 11.87 -12.42
CA ILE A 347 -14.07 10.83 -12.81
C ILE A 347 -14.04 9.74 -11.75
N TYR A 348 -13.99 8.50 -12.19
CA TYR A 348 -13.79 7.33 -11.34
C TYR A 348 -12.60 6.52 -11.86
N SER A 349 -11.81 5.95 -10.96
CA SER A 349 -10.82 4.94 -11.29
C SER A 349 -11.38 3.55 -11.04
N LEU A 350 -11.27 2.69 -12.04
CA LEU A 350 -11.60 1.28 -12.01
C LEU A 350 -10.26 0.54 -11.91
N LEU A 351 -9.92 0.13 -10.70
CA LEU A 351 -8.65 -0.52 -10.38
C LEU A 351 -8.85 -2.02 -10.29
N ARG A 352 -8.23 -2.75 -11.20
CA ARG A 352 -8.14 -4.19 -11.10
C ARG A 352 -7.03 -4.53 -10.09
N ASN A 353 -7.39 -5.23 -9.03
CA ASN A 353 -6.44 -5.72 -8.05
C ASN A 353 -6.14 -7.18 -8.36
N ARG A 354 -4.92 -7.47 -8.84
CA ARG A 354 -4.51 -8.84 -9.12
C ARG A 354 -4.23 -9.61 -7.84
N ALA A 355 -4.77 -10.82 -7.78
CA ALA A 355 -4.55 -11.70 -6.64
C ALA A 355 -3.32 -12.58 -6.86
N HIS A 356 -2.58 -12.82 -5.79
CA HIS A 356 -1.38 -13.63 -5.81
C HIS A 356 -1.38 -14.60 -4.63
N SER A 357 -0.86 -15.80 -4.85
CA SER A 357 -0.70 -16.81 -3.80
C SER A 357 0.36 -16.39 -2.76
N ASN A 358 1.33 -15.55 -3.17
CA ASN A 358 2.27 -14.85 -2.30
C ASN A 358 3.01 -13.71 -3.04
N VAL A 359 3.65 -12.80 -2.30
CA VAL A 359 4.51 -11.71 -2.83
C VAL A 359 5.98 -11.84 -2.40
N ALA A 360 6.42 -13.05 -2.07
CA ALA A 360 7.71 -13.33 -1.42
C ALA A 360 8.93 -13.28 -2.37
N PHE A 361 8.70 -13.09 -3.68
CA PHE A 361 9.73 -13.20 -4.71
C PHE A 361 9.66 -12.01 -5.69
N ILE A 362 10.82 -11.52 -6.09
CA ILE A 362 11.01 -10.42 -7.07
C ILE A 362 10.87 -10.87 -8.54
N PHE A 363 10.76 -12.18 -8.79
CA PHE A 363 10.63 -12.76 -10.13
C PHE A 363 9.48 -13.77 -10.18
N GLY A 364 9.05 -14.11 -11.40
CA GLY A 364 8.09 -15.20 -11.63
C GLY A 364 6.71 -14.94 -11.05
N GLU A 365 6.23 -13.69 -11.05
CA GLU A 365 4.88 -13.32 -10.60
C GLU A 365 3.80 -14.23 -11.20
N GLN A 366 3.91 -14.56 -12.49
CA GLN A 366 2.95 -15.40 -13.21
C GLN A 366 2.73 -16.78 -12.58
N LEU A 367 3.74 -17.35 -11.91
CA LEU A 367 3.63 -18.64 -11.21
C LEU A 367 2.79 -18.55 -9.93
N ARG A 368 2.57 -17.33 -9.43
CA ARG A 368 1.85 -17.03 -8.19
C ARG A 368 0.53 -16.32 -8.46
N TYR A 369 0.27 -15.90 -9.69
CA TYR A 369 -0.93 -15.16 -10.06
C TYR A 369 -2.18 -16.05 -9.99
N GLN A 370 -3.23 -15.56 -9.33
CA GLN A 370 -4.49 -16.26 -9.05
C GLN A 370 -5.67 -15.52 -9.71
N PRO A 371 -5.85 -15.61 -11.05
CA PRO A 371 -6.76 -14.77 -11.81
C PRO A 371 -8.21 -14.82 -11.31
N ALA A 372 -8.71 -15.98 -10.88
CA ALA A 372 -10.08 -16.12 -10.38
C ALA A 372 -10.38 -15.25 -9.13
N LEU A 373 -9.34 -14.82 -8.41
CA LEU A 373 -9.43 -14.01 -7.21
C LEU A 373 -9.19 -12.51 -7.47
N ASP A 374 -8.86 -12.11 -8.70
CA ASP A 374 -8.78 -10.69 -9.08
C ASP A 374 -10.07 -9.98 -8.73
N ALA A 375 -9.98 -8.76 -8.23
CA ALA A 375 -11.15 -7.99 -7.82
C ALA A 375 -11.11 -6.57 -8.37
N LEU A 376 -12.28 -5.95 -8.54
CA LEU A 376 -12.38 -4.57 -8.98
C LEU A 376 -12.57 -3.62 -7.79
N THR A 377 -11.79 -2.55 -7.72
CA THR A 377 -12.02 -1.41 -6.81
C THR A 377 -12.44 -0.18 -7.59
N LEU A 378 -13.47 0.50 -7.10
CA LEU A 378 -13.94 1.77 -7.63
C LEU A 378 -13.48 2.92 -6.75
N TYR A 379 -12.83 3.92 -7.33
CA TYR A 379 -12.39 5.09 -6.58
C TYR A 379 -12.91 6.37 -7.23
N PRO A 380 -13.61 7.25 -6.50
CA PRO A 380 -13.99 8.55 -7.02
C PRO A 380 -12.77 9.47 -7.14
N GLY A 381 -12.39 9.75 -8.39
CA GLY A 381 -11.26 10.56 -8.80
C GLY A 381 -10.23 9.81 -9.62
N VAL A 382 -9.16 10.51 -9.98
CA VAL A 382 -8.02 9.95 -10.72
C VAL A 382 -7.01 9.36 -9.73
N LEU A 383 -6.87 8.04 -9.76
CA LEU A 383 -5.97 7.28 -8.90
C LEU A 383 -4.93 6.52 -9.71
N SER A 384 -4.32 7.18 -10.69
CA SER A 384 -3.16 6.63 -11.42
C SER A 384 -2.35 7.77 -12.01
N SER A 385 -1.04 7.57 -12.15
CA SER A 385 -0.20 8.43 -12.99
C SER A 385 -0.16 7.96 -14.45
N TYR A 386 -0.63 6.73 -14.71
CA TYR A 386 -0.56 6.06 -16.00
C TYR A 386 -1.91 5.42 -16.35
N PRO A 387 -2.92 6.22 -16.73
CA PRO A 387 -4.21 5.67 -17.15
C PRO A 387 -4.02 4.65 -18.28
N ASN A 388 -4.49 3.42 -18.08
CA ASN A 388 -4.37 2.39 -19.10
C ASN A 388 -5.48 2.45 -20.13
N PHE A 389 -6.68 2.91 -19.76
CA PHE A 389 -7.79 3.09 -20.69
C PHE A 389 -8.82 4.08 -20.12
N LEU A 390 -9.61 4.70 -20.98
CA LEU A 390 -10.65 5.66 -20.61
C LEU A 390 -11.99 5.26 -21.23
N PHE A 391 -13.03 5.25 -20.40
CA PHE A 391 -14.43 5.18 -20.82
C PHE A 391 -15.09 6.54 -20.61
N ASN A 392 -15.98 6.93 -21.51
CA ASN A 392 -16.87 8.08 -21.33
C ASN A 392 -18.33 7.62 -21.40
N VAL A 393 -19.10 7.89 -20.34
CA VAL A 393 -20.47 7.40 -20.18
C VAL A 393 -21.33 8.55 -19.66
N ARG A 394 -22.55 8.73 -20.19
CA ARG A 394 -23.52 9.67 -19.60
C ARG A 394 -24.17 9.03 -18.37
N ALA A 395 -24.49 9.81 -17.34
CA ALA A 395 -25.02 9.28 -16.08
C ALA A 395 -26.25 8.38 -16.27
N GLU A 396 -27.13 8.70 -17.22
CA GLU A 396 -28.30 7.89 -17.58
C GLU A 396 -27.96 6.53 -18.23
N GLU A 397 -26.77 6.40 -18.82
CA GLU A 397 -26.29 5.17 -19.47
C GLU A 397 -25.47 4.27 -18.54
N VAL A 398 -25.14 4.73 -17.33
CA VAL A 398 -24.38 3.93 -16.35
C VAL A 398 -25.02 2.56 -16.06
N PRO A 399 -26.35 2.41 -15.93
CA PRO A 399 -26.97 1.09 -15.83
C PRO A 399 -26.71 0.17 -17.01
N ALA A 400 -26.72 0.70 -18.23
CA ALA A 400 -26.42 -0.08 -19.43
C ALA A 400 -24.93 -0.46 -19.50
N PHE A 401 -24.04 0.45 -19.11
CA PHE A 401 -22.60 0.18 -19.01
C PHE A 401 -22.29 -0.92 -17.99
N VAL A 402 -22.85 -0.81 -16.78
CA VAL A 402 -22.68 -1.83 -15.73
C VAL A 402 -23.27 -3.18 -16.16
N ALA A 403 -24.47 -3.19 -16.73
CA ALA A 403 -25.08 -4.43 -17.23
C ALA A 403 -24.25 -5.08 -18.35
N ALA A 404 -23.65 -4.28 -19.23
CA ALA A 404 -22.78 -4.80 -20.28
C ALA A 404 -21.49 -5.41 -19.70
N LEU A 405 -20.90 -4.81 -18.66
CA LEU A 405 -19.77 -5.40 -17.93
C LEU A 405 -20.17 -6.68 -17.18
N GLU A 406 -21.33 -6.72 -16.53
CA GLU A 406 -21.84 -7.92 -15.84
C GLU A 406 -22.11 -9.08 -16.82
N GLN A 407 -22.53 -8.77 -18.04
CA GLN A 407 -22.82 -9.75 -19.09
C GLN A 407 -21.59 -10.13 -19.92
N ALA A 408 -20.51 -9.33 -19.85
CA ALA A 408 -19.28 -9.56 -20.59
C ALA A 408 -18.61 -10.86 -20.13
N ARG A 409 -18.62 -11.86 -21.02
CA ARG A 409 -17.92 -13.13 -20.83
C ARG A 409 -16.48 -13.01 -21.36
N ALA A 410 -15.61 -13.85 -20.79
CA ALA A 410 -14.21 -13.98 -21.18
C ALA A 410 -14.04 -14.09 -22.71
N GLY A 411 -13.31 -13.14 -23.31
CA GLY A 411 -12.80 -13.16 -24.69
C GLY A 411 -13.32 -12.04 -25.59
N ALA A 412 -14.63 -11.83 -25.68
CA ALA A 412 -15.24 -10.86 -26.60
C ALA A 412 -16.17 -9.86 -25.92
N GLY A 413 -16.44 -10.01 -24.61
CA GLY A 413 -17.40 -9.18 -23.89
C GLY A 413 -16.94 -7.73 -23.74
N LEU A 414 -15.66 -7.50 -23.45
CA LEU A 414 -15.15 -6.13 -23.28
C LEU A 414 -15.12 -5.34 -24.60
N ALA A 415 -14.93 -6.00 -25.74
CA ALA A 415 -14.86 -5.32 -27.05
C ALA A 415 -16.14 -4.52 -27.35
N ALA A 416 -17.32 -5.07 -27.07
CA ALA A 416 -18.60 -4.38 -27.25
C ALA A 416 -18.78 -3.19 -26.30
N VAL A 417 -18.28 -3.31 -25.05
CA VAL A 417 -18.26 -2.19 -24.09
C VAL A 417 -17.34 -1.08 -24.59
N VAL A 418 -16.15 -1.44 -25.09
CA VAL A 418 -15.18 -0.50 -25.63
C VAL A 418 -15.68 0.17 -26.90
N GLU A 419 -16.38 -0.54 -27.78
CA GLU A 419 -16.94 0.05 -29.00
C GLU A 419 -17.98 1.14 -28.69
N ARG A 420 -18.79 0.95 -27.65
CA ARG A 420 -19.84 1.91 -27.29
C ARG A 420 -19.35 3.06 -26.41
N TRP A 421 -18.47 2.80 -25.45
CA TRP A 421 -18.09 3.80 -24.43
C TRP A 421 -16.58 4.06 -24.33
N GLY A 422 -15.75 3.30 -25.03
CA GLY A 422 -14.30 3.38 -24.93
C GLY A 422 -13.71 4.52 -25.77
N ILE A 423 -12.74 5.22 -25.19
CA ILE A 423 -11.98 6.27 -25.87
C ILE A 423 -10.67 5.67 -26.39
N ARG A 424 -10.69 5.08 -27.59
CA ARG A 424 -9.48 4.52 -28.21
C ARG A 424 -8.51 5.65 -28.62
N ARG A 425 -7.23 5.33 -28.81
CA ARG A 425 -6.22 6.30 -29.32
C ARG A 425 -6.61 6.92 -30.67
N SER A 426 -7.40 6.20 -31.47
CA SER A 426 -7.94 6.65 -32.75
C SER A 426 -9.22 7.50 -32.64
N HIS A 427 -9.75 7.72 -31.43
CA HIS A 427 -10.93 8.55 -31.23
C HIS A 427 -10.63 10.00 -31.67
N PRO A 428 -11.47 10.64 -32.51
CA PRO A 428 -11.18 11.97 -33.06
C PRO A 428 -11.01 13.04 -31.97
N GLU A 429 -11.70 12.89 -30.85
CA GLU A 429 -11.58 13.77 -29.68
C GLU A 429 -10.74 13.19 -28.53
N PHE A 430 -9.86 12.22 -28.80
CA PHE A 430 -9.05 11.55 -27.78
C PHE A 430 -8.39 12.53 -26.80
N TRP A 431 -7.71 13.55 -27.32
CA TRP A 431 -7.01 14.55 -26.49
C TRP A 431 -7.94 15.41 -25.65
N ARG A 432 -9.17 15.68 -26.13
CA ARG A 432 -10.16 16.40 -25.32
C ARG A 432 -10.47 15.59 -24.06
N TYR A 433 -10.78 14.32 -24.21
CA TYR A 433 -11.12 13.44 -23.08
C TYR A 433 -9.92 13.14 -22.18
N PHE A 434 -8.75 12.84 -22.75
CA PHE A 434 -7.56 12.51 -21.96
C PHE A 434 -7.06 13.71 -21.17
N ASN A 435 -6.99 14.90 -21.78
CA ASN A 435 -6.52 16.12 -21.08
C ASN A 435 -7.54 16.61 -20.04
N ASP A 436 -8.83 16.29 -20.22
CA ASP A 436 -9.88 16.62 -19.25
C ASP A 436 -9.66 15.93 -17.89
N LEU A 437 -9.01 14.78 -17.86
CA LEU A 437 -8.62 14.10 -16.60
C LEU A 437 -7.68 14.97 -15.76
N SER A 438 -6.69 15.60 -16.42
CA SER A 438 -5.76 16.52 -15.76
C SER A 438 -6.43 17.86 -15.42
N ALA A 439 -7.42 18.29 -16.21
CA ALA A 439 -8.24 19.46 -15.90
C ALA A 439 -9.09 19.23 -14.65
N TRP A 440 -9.78 18.08 -14.58
CA TRP A 440 -10.53 17.67 -13.41
C TRP A 440 -9.66 17.64 -12.15
N LEU A 441 -8.45 17.06 -12.22
CA LEU A 441 -7.51 17.09 -11.08
C LEU A 441 -7.15 18.50 -10.63
N ARG A 442 -6.91 19.44 -11.56
CA ARG A 442 -6.64 20.85 -11.20
C ARG A 442 -7.85 21.52 -10.54
N GLU A 443 -9.06 21.15 -10.94
CA GLU A 443 -10.31 21.69 -10.39
C GLU A 443 -10.63 21.12 -9.00
N THR A 444 -10.38 19.83 -8.77
CA THR A 444 -10.85 19.12 -7.56
C THR A 444 -9.76 18.79 -6.55
N GLU A 445 -8.54 18.51 -7.01
CA GLU A 445 -7.40 18.10 -6.18
C GLU A 445 -6.10 18.82 -6.63
N PRO A 446 -6.01 20.16 -6.55
CA PRO A 446 -4.90 20.93 -7.14
C PRO A 446 -3.52 20.57 -6.60
N LEU A 447 -3.42 20.09 -5.35
CA LEU A 447 -2.15 19.60 -4.76
C LEU A 447 -1.69 18.26 -5.36
N GLU A 448 -2.62 17.47 -5.91
CA GLU A 448 -2.37 16.20 -6.58
C GLU A 448 -2.25 16.34 -8.09
N ALA A 449 -2.57 17.53 -8.62
CA ALA A 449 -2.59 17.78 -10.04
C ALA A 449 -1.18 17.69 -10.65
N GLY A 450 -1.06 16.87 -11.69
CA GLY A 450 0.14 16.70 -12.49
C GLY A 450 -0.22 16.35 -13.93
N VAL A 451 0.78 15.97 -14.72
CA VAL A 451 0.56 15.45 -16.07
C VAL A 451 0.38 13.93 -15.98
N LEU A 452 -0.71 13.43 -16.54
CA LEU A 452 -0.94 11.99 -16.69
C LEU A 452 -0.15 11.47 -17.90
N ASP A 453 0.56 10.35 -17.72
CA ASP A 453 1.39 9.78 -18.76
C ASP A 453 0.62 8.72 -19.56
N MET A 454 0.50 8.94 -20.87
CA MET A 454 -0.23 8.10 -21.82
C MET A 454 0.59 6.87 -22.29
N ASN A 455 1.87 6.74 -21.92
CA ASN A 455 2.74 5.67 -22.43
C ASN A 455 2.22 4.23 -22.19
N ARG A 456 1.40 4.02 -21.16
CA ARG A 456 0.77 2.72 -20.82
C ARG A 456 -0.70 2.62 -21.26
N TYR A 457 -1.17 3.54 -22.10
CA TYR A 457 -2.54 3.51 -22.62
C TYR A 457 -2.71 2.35 -23.61
N GLN A 458 -3.61 1.41 -23.35
CA GLN A 458 -3.78 0.21 -24.14
C GLN A 458 -4.55 0.48 -25.44
N ASN A 459 -4.33 -0.38 -26.43
CA ASN A 459 -5.12 -0.42 -27.65
C ASN A 459 -6.09 -1.61 -27.57
N LEU A 460 -7.11 -1.46 -26.72
CA LEU A 460 -8.28 -2.35 -26.68
C LEU A 460 -9.15 -2.07 -27.89
#